data_AF-A0A2D4MED1-F1
#
_entry.id   AF-A0A2D4MED1-F1
#
_cell.length_a   1.000
_cell.length_b   1.000
_cell.length_c   1.000
_cell.angle_alpha   90.00
_cell.angle_beta   90.00
_cell.angle_gamma   90.00
#
_symmetry.space_group_name_H-M   'P 1'
#
loop_
_entity.id
_entity.type
_entity.pdbx_description
1 polymer ?
#
loop_
_entity_poly.entity_id
_entity_poly.type
_entity_poly.pdbx_seq_one_letter_code
_entity_poly.pdbx_strand_id
1 'polypeptide(L)'
;GGTTSLGSRQGLGFQSSSFLTSVRLQFLAGCFGLGSVGHTGAKGENIRLHHYQDGIRAAKRSIQTEIQVAVHKIYQQLSATLERALQANKHHIEAQQRLLLVTVFALSVHYQPADVSLAISTGLLNVLSQLCGTDTMLGQPLQLLPKSGVSQLSTALKVASTRLLQILAITTGTYADKLSPKVVQSLLDLLCSQLKNLLSQAGVM
;
A
#
# COMPACT_ATOMS: atom_id res chain seq x y z
N GLY A 1 -24.15 28.43 51.73
CA GLY A 1 -24.16 27.01 51.27
C GLY A 1 -25.24 26.90 50.23
N GLY A 2 -24.99 26.42 49.01
CA GLY A 2 -24.43 25.09 48.70
C GLY A 2 -25.56 24.08 48.90
N THR A 3 -26.14 23.44 47.89
CA THR A 3 -25.47 22.54 46.95
C THR A 3 -26.36 22.30 45.72
N THR A 4 -25.73 22.33 44.55
CA THR A 4 -26.26 21.85 43.28
C THR A 4 -26.14 20.33 43.20
N SER A 5 -27.23 19.65 42.83
CA SER A 5 -27.27 18.21 42.61
C SER A 5 -26.50 17.82 41.35
N LEU A 6 -25.83 16.67 41.45
CA LEU A 6 -24.74 16.17 40.64
C LEU A 6 -25.20 15.83 39.20
N GLY A 7 -24.86 16.68 38.24
CA GLY A 7 -24.93 16.36 36.81
C GLY A 7 -23.85 15.34 36.46
N SER A 8 -24.29 14.17 36.01
CA SER A 8 -23.50 13.08 35.44
C SER A 8 -22.64 13.59 34.28
N ARG A 9 -21.34 13.85 34.55
CA ARG A 9 -20.32 13.92 33.49
C ARG A 9 -20.18 12.53 32.89
N GLN A 10 -20.92 12.27 31.81
CA GLN A 10 -20.49 11.30 30.81
C GLN A 10 -19.13 11.77 30.31
N GLY A 11 -18.06 11.20 30.86
CA GLY A 11 -16.76 11.29 30.26
C GLY A 11 -16.87 10.70 28.87
N LEU A 12 -16.76 11.55 27.84
CA LEU A 12 -16.37 11.12 26.50
C LEU A 12 -15.00 10.49 26.66
N GLY A 13 -14.98 9.20 27.00
CA GLY A 13 -13.75 8.45 27.19
C GLY A 13 -12.95 8.57 25.91
N PHE A 14 -11.74 9.14 26.02
CA PHE A 14 -10.77 9.13 24.94
C PHE A 14 -10.67 7.68 24.44
N GLN A 15 -11.17 7.41 23.23
CA GLN A 15 -11.13 6.06 22.68
C GLN A 15 -9.71 5.79 22.18
N SER A 16 -8.80 5.50 23.11
CA SER A 16 -7.38 5.24 22.83
C SER A 16 -7.20 4.12 21.79
N SER A 17 -8.16 3.19 21.69
CA SER A 17 -8.17 2.12 20.68
C SER A 17 -8.40 2.63 19.25
N SER A 18 -9.27 3.62 19.03
CA SER A 18 -9.49 4.21 17.70
C SER A 18 -8.30 5.09 17.30
N PHE A 19 -7.71 5.80 18.26
CA PHE A 19 -6.45 6.54 18.05
C PHE A 19 -5.29 5.60 17.68
N LEU A 20 -5.05 4.53 18.44
CA LEU A 20 -3.99 3.55 18.14
C LEU A 20 -4.22 2.86 16.79
N THR A 21 -5.47 2.58 16.43
CA THR A 21 -5.81 2.00 15.13
C THR A 21 -5.53 2.98 14.00
N SER A 22 -5.91 4.25 14.16
CA SER A 22 -5.59 5.33 13.22
C SER A 22 -4.07 5.54 13.07
N VAL A 23 -3.32 5.57 14.18
CA VAL A 23 -1.85 5.67 14.17
C VAL A 23 -1.22 4.49 13.45
N ARG A 24 -1.68 3.26 13.71
CA ARG A 24 -1.20 2.06 13.01
C ARG A 24 -1.47 2.16 11.51
N LEU A 25 -2.67 2.56 11.12
CA LEU A 25 -3.05 2.65 9.72
C LEU A 25 -2.38 3.84 9.00
N GLN A 26 -2.13 4.95 9.69
CA GLN A 26 -1.33 6.07 9.21
C GLN A 26 0.14 5.68 9.07
N PHE A 27 0.65 4.86 9.99
CA PHE A 27 1.97 4.24 9.87
C PHE A 27 2.03 3.35 8.63
N LEU A 28 1.04 2.46 8.41
CA LEU A 28 0.93 1.66 7.18
C LEU A 28 0.86 2.53 5.92
N ALA A 29 0.19 3.68 5.99
CA ALA A 29 0.14 4.67 4.93
C ALA A 29 1.43 5.53 4.81
N GLY A 30 2.37 5.42 5.75
CA GLY A 30 3.50 6.32 5.94
C GLY A 30 4.89 5.67 5.91
N CYS A 31 5.01 4.33 5.95
CA CYS A 31 6.29 3.58 6.05
C CYS A 31 7.34 3.84 4.94
N PHE A 32 7.07 4.70 3.96
CA PHE A 32 7.94 4.99 2.81
C PHE A 32 8.40 6.45 2.75
N GLY A 33 8.11 7.28 3.76
CA GLY A 33 8.45 8.71 3.74
C GLY A 33 7.64 9.56 2.74
N LEU A 34 6.76 8.95 1.93
CA LEU A 34 5.91 9.65 0.94
C LEU A 34 4.70 10.39 1.55
N GLY A 35 4.58 10.41 2.88
CA GLY A 35 3.40 10.91 3.60
C GLY A 35 3.52 12.32 4.20
N SER A 36 4.63 13.01 4.01
CA SER A 36 4.81 14.38 4.54
C SER A 36 5.18 15.36 3.42
N VAL A 37 4.30 15.49 2.43
CA VAL A 37 4.31 16.69 1.55
C VAL A 37 3.61 17.80 2.33
N GLY A 38 4.37 18.47 3.18
CA GLY A 38 3.90 19.62 3.95
C GLY A 38 4.25 19.53 5.43
N HIS A 39 5.54 19.67 5.76
CA HIS A 39 6.00 20.60 6.79
C HIS A 39 7.53 20.69 6.71
N THR A 40 7.99 21.92 6.73
CA THR A 40 9.37 22.38 6.58
C THR A 40 10.28 21.93 7.72
N GLY A 41 11.51 21.54 7.38
CA GLY A 41 12.72 21.92 8.13
C GLY A 41 12.96 21.27 9.48
N ALA A 42 13.75 20.18 9.49
CA ALA A 42 14.84 19.94 10.45
C ALA A 42 15.41 18.55 10.15
N LYS A 43 16.54 18.48 9.43
CA LYS A 43 17.47 17.33 9.34
C LYS A 43 16.81 15.95 9.53
N GLY A 44 15.77 15.67 8.75
CA GLY A 44 15.07 14.40 8.80
C GLY A 44 15.96 13.37 8.15
N GLU A 45 16.40 12.37 8.91
CA GLU A 45 16.76 11.08 8.32
C GLU A 45 15.51 10.61 7.58
N ASN A 46 15.42 10.96 6.29
CA ASN A 46 14.48 10.34 5.39
C ASN A 46 14.76 8.85 5.51
N ILE A 47 13.84 8.11 6.11
CA ILE A 47 13.81 6.64 6.05
C ILE A 47 13.51 6.31 4.59
N ARG A 48 14.54 6.47 3.75
CA ARG A 48 14.53 6.18 2.33
C ARG A 48 14.74 4.69 2.27
N LEU A 49 13.75 3.96 1.79
CA LEU A 49 13.97 2.55 1.52
C LEU A 49 15.05 2.43 0.46
N HIS A 50 16.11 1.75 0.84
CA HIS A 50 17.23 1.46 -0.05
C HIS A 50 16.82 0.36 -1.02
N HIS A 51 17.31 0.45 -2.25
CA HIS A 51 17.21 -0.66 -3.17
C HIS A 51 18.18 -1.75 -2.75
N TYR A 52 17.84 -3.03 -2.97
CA TYR A 52 18.72 -4.13 -2.57
C TYR A 52 20.10 -4.07 -3.26
N GLN A 53 20.21 -3.44 -4.42
CA GLN A 53 21.50 -3.20 -5.10
C GLN A 53 22.37 -2.20 -4.34
N ASP A 54 21.79 -1.28 -3.57
CA ASP A 54 22.57 -0.26 -2.84
C ASP A 54 23.50 -0.89 -1.80
N GLY A 55 23.05 -1.97 -1.14
CA GLY A 55 23.83 -2.69 -0.13
C GLY A 55 24.96 -3.56 -0.70
N ILE A 56 24.99 -3.78 -2.02
CA ILE A 56 25.94 -4.70 -2.68
C ILE A 56 26.74 -4.02 -3.79
N ARG A 57 26.73 -2.68 -3.86
CA ARG A 57 27.46 -1.92 -4.90
C ARG A 57 28.96 -2.25 -4.97
N ALA A 58 29.57 -2.60 -3.85
CA ALA A 58 30.98 -2.96 -3.76
C ALA A 58 31.28 -4.42 -4.18
N ALA A 59 30.26 -5.27 -4.33
CA ALA A 59 30.43 -6.65 -4.76
C ALA A 59 30.73 -6.76 -6.27
N LYS A 60 31.27 -7.90 -6.70
CA LYS A 60 31.50 -8.18 -8.13
C LYS A 60 30.19 -8.13 -8.91
N ARG A 61 30.26 -7.70 -10.18
CA ARG A 61 29.09 -7.61 -11.08
C ARG A 61 28.31 -8.93 -11.19
N SER A 62 29.01 -10.07 -11.23
CA SER A 62 28.37 -11.40 -11.27
C SER A 62 27.48 -11.66 -10.04
N ILE A 63 27.98 -11.34 -8.84
CA ILE A 63 27.23 -11.48 -7.59
C ILE A 63 26.02 -10.53 -7.56
N GLN A 64 26.18 -9.30 -8.04
CA GLN A 64 25.06 -8.35 -8.14
C GLN A 64 23.95 -8.87 -9.06
N THR A 65 24.32 -9.51 -10.18
CA THR A 65 23.38 -10.15 -11.09
C THR A 65 22.71 -11.38 -10.46
N GLU A 66 23.45 -12.24 -9.79
CA GLU A 66 22.89 -13.40 -9.09
C GLU A 66 21.89 -12.99 -8.02
N ILE A 67 22.21 -11.96 -7.23
CA ILE A 67 21.30 -11.41 -6.22
C ILE A 67 20.06 -10.80 -6.87
N GLN A 68 20.22 -10.04 -7.97
CA GLN A 68 19.07 -9.53 -8.73
C GLN A 68 18.15 -10.65 -9.20
N VAL A 69 18.70 -11.72 -9.78
CA VAL A 69 17.92 -12.88 -10.23
C VAL A 69 17.19 -13.53 -9.05
N ALA A 70 17.85 -13.67 -7.90
CA ALA A 70 17.23 -14.22 -6.69
C ALA A 70 16.07 -13.34 -6.18
N VAL A 71 16.27 -12.01 -6.11
CA VAL A 71 15.23 -11.06 -5.70
C VAL A 71 14.06 -11.05 -6.69
N HIS A 72 14.34 -11.12 -8.00
CA HIS A 72 13.31 -11.20 -9.03
C HIS A 72 12.45 -12.46 -8.88
N LYS A 73 13.07 -13.61 -8.58
CA LYS A 73 12.33 -14.84 -8.25
C LYS A 73 11.46 -14.68 -7.00
N ILE A 74 11.97 -13.99 -5.97
CA ILE A 74 11.18 -13.70 -4.75
C ILE A 74 9.97 -12.83 -5.10
N TYR A 75 10.13 -11.75 -5.88
CA TYR A 75 9.01 -10.91 -6.30
C TYR A 75 7.96 -11.69 -7.10
N GLN A 76 8.39 -12.52 -8.06
CA GLN A 76 7.48 -13.39 -8.80
C GLN A 76 6.69 -14.32 -7.88
N GLN A 77 7.37 -14.94 -6.90
CA GLN A 77 6.73 -15.84 -5.95
C GLN A 77 5.75 -15.11 -5.02
N LEU A 78 6.08 -13.89 -4.58
CA LEU A 78 5.19 -13.06 -3.77
C LEU A 78 3.95 -12.63 -4.57
N SER A 79 4.11 -12.19 -5.82
CA SER A 79 2.99 -11.87 -6.72
C SER A 79 2.07 -13.10 -6.92
N ALA A 80 2.64 -14.26 -7.23
CA ALA A 80 1.88 -15.51 -7.39
C ALA A 80 1.21 -15.97 -6.09
N THR A 81 1.80 -15.63 -4.93
CA THR A 81 1.20 -15.89 -3.63
C THR A 81 0.01 -14.98 -3.35
N LEU A 82 0.10 -13.68 -3.69
CA LEU A 82 -1.04 -12.77 -3.62
C LEU A 82 -2.19 -13.24 -4.49
N GLU A 83 -1.91 -13.60 -5.74
CA GLU A 83 -2.94 -14.07 -6.67
C GLU A 83 -3.64 -15.33 -6.16
N ARG A 84 -2.87 -16.36 -5.75
CA ARG A 84 -3.45 -17.58 -5.17
C ARG A 84 -4.23 -17.31 -3.88
N ALA A 85 -3.70 -16.46 -3.01
CA ALA A 85 -4.37 -16.08 -1.77
C ALA A 85 -5.59 -15.20 -2.02
N LEU A 86 -5.74 -14.55 -3.17
CA LEU A 86 -6.96 -13.84 -3.53
C LEU A 86 -8.05 -14.80 -4.03
N GLN A 87 -7.66 -15.84 -4.78
CA GLN A 87 -8.57 -16.84 -5.35
C GLN A 87 -8.95 -17.98 -4.37
N ALA A 88 -8.26 -18.10 -3.23
CA ALA A 88 -8.51 -19.17 -2.27
C ALA A 88 -9.92 -19.08 -1.63
N ASN A 89 -10.56 -20.24 -1.47
CA ASN A 89 -11.92 -20.39 -0.93
C ASN A 89 -12.07 -19.84 0.51
N LYS A 90 -13.28 -19.36 0.82
CA LYS A 90 -13.69 -18.62 2.03
C LYS A 90 -13.58 -19.37 3.38
N HIS A 91 -12.88 -20.50 3.47
CA HIS A 91 -12.82 -21.30 4.70
C HIS A 91 -11.90 -20.69 5.77
N HIS A 92 -10.88 -19.91 5.39
CA HIS A 92 -9.92 -19.28 6.32
C HIS A 92 -9.70 -17.78 6.03
N ILE A 93 -10.79 -17.01 5.98
CA ILE A 93 -10.78 -15.59 5.58
C ILE A 93 -9.75 -14.77 6.37
N GLU A 94 -9.65 -14.95 7.69
CA GLU A 94 -8.74 -14.14 8.51
C GLU A 94 -7.26 -14.49 8.29
N ALA A 95 -6.91 -15.79 8.26
CA ALA A 95 -5.54 -16.23 7.99
C ALA A 95 -5.08 -15.82 6.57
N GLN A 96 -5.99 -15.89 5.60
CA GLN A 96 -5.78 -15.46 4.22
C GLN A 96 -5.56 -13.95 4.12
N GLN A 97 -6.35 -13.14 4.83
CA GLN A 97 -6.15 -11.69 4.91
C GLN A 97 -4.80 -11.34 5.57
N ARG A 98 -4.36 -12.09 6.59
CA ARG A 98 -3.03 -11.88 7.23
C ARG A 98 -1.90 -12.20 6.25
N LEU A 99 -2.02 -13.31 5.50
CA LEU A 99 -1.07 -13.69 4.47
C LEU A 99 -0.99 -12.62 3.36
N LEU A 100 -2.13 -12.17 2.84
CA LEU A 100 -2.20 -11.11 1.84
C LEU A 100 -1.52 -9.84 2.35
N LEU A 101 -1.83 -9.43 3.59
CA LEU A 101 -1.28 -8.22 4.19
C LEU A 101 0.25 -8.29 4.34
N VAL A 102 0.79 -9.40 4.88
CA VAL A 102 2.24 -9.61 5.00
C VAL A 102 2.92 -9.63 3.63
N THR A 103 2.28 -10.23 2.63
CA THR A 103 2.83 -10.31 1.27
C THR A 103 2.84 -8.94 0.59
N VAL A 104 1.78 -8.12 0.76
CA VAL A 104 1.76 -6.73 0.30
C VAL A 104 2.86 -5.92 0.98
N PHE A 105 3.11 -6.10 2.28
CA PHE A 105 4.22 -5.46 2.96
C PHE A 105 5.58 -5.87 2.41
N ALA A 106 5.79 -7.18 2.16
CA ALA A 106 7.04 -7.67 1.58
C ALA A 106 7.31 -7.10 0.17
N LEU A 107 6.25 -6.81 -0.59
CA LEU A 107 6.34 -6.15 -1.90
C LEU A 107 6.40 -4.62 -1.81
N SER A 108 6.17 -4.04 -0.65
CA SER A 108 6.27 -2.60 -0.43
C SER A 108 7.73 -2.26 -0.17
N VAL A 109 8.50 -2.12 -1.26
CA VAL A 109 9.95 -1.86 -1.28
C VAL A 109 10.28 -0.76 -2.29
N HIS A 110 11.53 -0.30 -2.33
CA HIS A 110 11.97 0.64 -3.36
C HIS A 110 12.19 -0.09 -4.68
N TYR A 111 11.53 0.33 -5.75
CA TYR A 111 11.63 -0.28 -7.08
C TYR A 111 12.63 0.46 -7.97
N GLN A 112 13.38 -0.27 -8.79
CA GLN A 112 14.14 0.25 -9.95
C GLN A 112 13.42 -0.12 -11.26
N PRO A 113 13.81 0.44 -12.43
CA PRO A 113 13.10 0.20 -13.69
C PRO A 113 12.90 -1.27 -14.06
N ALA A 114 13.91 -2.11 -13.80
CA ALA A 114 13.83 -3.56 -14.02
C ALA A 114 12.78 -4.23 -13.11
N ASP A 115 12.70 -3.81 -11.85
CA ASP A 115 11.75 -4.36 -10.88
C ASP A 115 10.31 -3.91 -11.19
N VAL A 116 10.12 -2.66 -11.62
CA VAL A 116 8.81 -2.15 -12.06
C VAL A 116 8.32 -2.96 -13.27
N SER A 117 9.20 -3.14 -14.25
CA SER A 117 8.88 -3.94 -15.45
C SER A 117 8.48 -5.36 -15.06
N LEU A 118 9.23 -5.99 -14.13
CA LEU A 118 8.91 -7.30 -13.61
C LEU A 118 7.54 -7.31 -12.90
N ALA A 119 7.33 -6.42 -11.93
CA ALA A 119 6.10 -6.31 -11.15
C ALA A 119 4.87 -6.21 -12.07
N ILE A 120 4.92 -5.34 -13.07
CA ILE A 120 3.83 -5.14 -14.03
C ILE A 120 3.65 -6.39 -14.91
N SER A 121 4.73 -6.98 -15.43
CA SER A 121 4.67 -8.21 -16.24
C SER A 121 4.14 -9.43 -15.49
N THR A 122 4.32 -9.49 -14.17
CA THR A 122 3.77 -10.57 -13.33
C THR A 122 2.28 -10.43 -13.02
N GLY A 123 1.62 -9.38 -13.52
CA GLY A 123 0.20 -9.14 -13.27
C GLY A 123 -0.10 -8.54 -11.89
N LEU A 124 0.91 -8.06 -11.16
CA LEU A 124 0.74 -7.51 -9.81
C LEU A 124 -0.29 -6.36 -9.79
N LEU A 125 -0.33 -5.53 -10.83
CA LEU A 125 -1.29 -4.43 -10.95
C LEU A 125 -2.75 -4.92 -10.90
N ASN A 126 -3.06 -6.03 -11.55
CA ASN A 126 -4.41 -6.60 -11.55
C ASN A 126 -4.81 -7.09 -10.16
N VAL A 127 -3.89 -7.77 -9.48
CA VAL A 127 -4.11 -8.27 -8.11
C VAL A 127 -4.31 -7.11 -7.13
N LEU A 128 -3.48 -6.07 -7.21
CA LEU A 128 -3.61 -4.88 -6.38
C LEU A 128 -4.92 -4.13 -6.64
N SER A 129 -5.35 -4.03 -7.90
CA SER A 129 -6.63 -3.41 -8.25
C SER A 129 -7.81 -4.09 -7.55
N GLN A 130 -7.84 -5.43 -7.57
CA GLN A 130 -8.86 -6.22 -6.88
C GLN A 130 -8.81 -6.04 -5.35
N LEU A 131 -7.60 -5.95 -4.78
CA LEU A 131 -7.40 -5.76 -3.33
C LEU A 131 -7.77 -4.34 -2.86
N CYS A 132 -7.54 -3.32 -3.68
CA CYS A 132 -7.98 -1.95 -3.40
C CYS A 132 -9.52 -1.84 -3.42
N GLY A 133 -10.18 -2.67 -4.24
CA GLY A 133 -11.63 -2.63 -4.44
C GLY A 133 -12.07 -1.38 -5.22
N THR A 134 -13.38 -1.19 -5.32
CA THR A 134 -13.98 -0.06 -6.06
C THR A 134 -13.97 1.25 -5.29
N ASP A 135 -13.65 1.22 -3.99
CA ASP A 135 -13.50 2.40 -3.11
C ASP A 135 -12.06 2.93 -3.13
N THR A 136 -11.43 3.01 -4.30
CA THR A 136 -10.09 3.58 -4.42
C THR A 136 -10.12 5.07 -4.02
N MET A 137 -9.86 5.35 -2.75
CA MET A 137 -9.72 6.68 -2.17
C MET A 137 -8.42 7.33 -2.67
N LEU A 138 -8.33 7.59 -3.98
CA LEU A 138 -7.26 8.36 -4.60
C LEU A 138 -7.37 9.82 -4.12
N GLY A 139 -6.69 10.15 -3.02
CA GLY A 139 -6.48 11.52 -2.58
C GLY A 139 -7.12 11.92 -1.25
N GLN A 140 -7.92 11.06 -0.60
CA GLN A 140 -8.29 11.32 0.80
C GLN A 140 -7.16 10.83 1.71
N PRO A 141 -6.63 11.66 2.64
CA PRO A 141 -5.89 11.11 3.77
C PRO A 141 -6.85 10.13 4.43
N LEU A 142 -6.46 8.85 4.46
CA LEU A 142 -7.30 7.76 4.93
C LEU A 142 -7.90 8.17 6.28
N GLN A 143 -9.16 8.62 6.28
CA GLN A 143 -9.88 8.89 7.52
C GLN A 143 -10.30 7.52 8.03
N LEU A 144 -9.37 6.91 8.77
CA LEU A 144 -9.40 5.54 9.25
C LEU A 144 -10.32 5.38 10.46
N LEU A 145 -11.43 6.13 10.46
CA LEU A 145 -12.44 5.97 11.47
C LEU A 145 -13.09 4.59 11.23
N PRO A 146 -13.12 3.70 12.23
CA PRO A 146 -13.81 2.44 12.11
C PRO A 146 -15.29 2.74 11.83
N LYS A 147 -15.73 2.56 10.58
CA LYS A 147 -17.15 2.40 10.30
C LYS A 147 -17.54 1.08 10.96
N SER A 148 -18.46 1.16 11.92
CA SER A 148 -18.97 0.00 12.67
C SER A 148 -19.31 -1.15 11.71
N GLY A 149 -18.68 -2.31 11.89
CA GLY A 149 -18.94 -3.53 11.10
C GLY A 149 -17.88 -3.98 10.09
N VAL A 150 -16.81 -3.20 9.82
CA VAL A 150 -15.74 -3.61 8.87
C VAL A 150 -14.54 -4.23 9.61
N SER A 151 -14.05 -5.39 9.13
CA SER A 151 -12.83 -6.03 9.66
C SER A 151 -11.61 -5.09 9.54
N GLN A 152 -10.93 -4.83 10.67
CA GLN A 152 -9.72 -4.00 10.71
C GLN A 152 -8.63 -4.49 9.75
N LEU A 153 -8.51 -5.81 9.60
CA LEU A 153 -7.53 -6.46 8.74
C LEU A 153 -7.86 -6.23 7.25
N SER A 154 -9.14 -6.24 6.90
CA SER A 154 -9.59 -5.89 5.54
C SER A 154 -9.30 -4.42 5.22
N THR A 155 -9.50 -3.51 6.17
CA THR A 155 -9.14 -2.09 6.01
C THR A 155 -7.63 -1.92 5.85
N ALA A 156 -6.83 -2.55 6.71
CA ALA A 156 -5.37 -2.52 6.62
C ALA A 156 -4.86 -3.05 5.26
N LEU A 157 -5.46 -4.12 4.74
CA LEU A 157 -5.13 -4.68 3.43
C LEU A 157 -5.44 -3.72 2.28
N LYS A 158 -6.62 -3.07 2.29
CA LYS A 158 -6.97 -2.04 1.29
C LYS A 158 -5.98 -0.87 1.33
N VAL A 159 -5.64 -0.40 2.53
CA VAL A 159 -4.67 0.68 2.75
C VAL A 159 -3.30 0.30 2.20
N ALA A 160 -2.78 -0.86 2.60
CA ALA A 160 -1.48 -1.35 2.17
C ALA A 160 -1.43 -1.56 0.64
N SER A 161 -2.50 -2.10 0.06
CA SER A 161 -2.59 -2.35 -1.39
C SER A 161 -2.65 -1.05 -2.18
N THR A 162 -3.44 -0.07 -1.71
CA THR A 162 -3.48 1.28 -2.29
C THR A 162 -2.11 1.92 -2.24
N ARG A 163 -1.41 1.80 -1.11
CA ARG A 163 -0.07 2.35 -0.96
C ARG A 163 0.94 1.70 -1.90
N LEU A 164 0.94 0.37 -2.02
CA LEU A 164 1.82 -0.33 -2.95
C LEU A 164 1.54 0.09 -4.40
N LEU A 165 0.25 0.23 -4.77
CA LEU A 165 -0.12 0.75 -6.09
C LEU A 165 0.39 2.18 -6.31
N GLN A 166 0.31 3.05 -5.31
CA GLN A 166 0.85 4.41 -5.39
C GLN A 166 2.37 4.42 -5.55
N ILE A 167 3.10 3.54 -4.84
CA ILE A 167 4.55 3.38 -5.00
C ILE A 167 4.85 3.01 -6.46
N LEU A 168 4.19 1.98 -7.00
CA LEU A 168 4.36 1.57 -8.38
C LEU A 168 4.01 2.70 -9.36
N ALA A 169 2.96 3.47 -9.08
CA ALA A 169 2.55 4.59 -9.94
C ALA A 169 3.60 5.71 -9.98
N ILE A 170 4.08 6.15 -8.81
CA ILE A 170 5.10 7.18 -8.70
C ILE A 170 6.42 6.70 -9.32
N THR A 171 6.85 5.47 -9.02
CA THR A 171 8.11 4.94 -9.56
C THR A 171 8.04 4.73 -11.07
N THR A 172 6.88 4.30 -11.61
CA THR A 172 6.67 4.21 -13.06
C THR A 172 6.72 5.58 -13.71
N GLY A 173 6.08 6.60 -13.13
CA GLY A 173 6.16 7.97 -13.63
C GLY A 173 7.57 8.56 -13.56
N THR A 174 8.31 8.25 -12.49
CA THR A 174 9.70 8.71 -12.29
C THR A 174 10.67 8.10 -13.32
N TYR A 175 10.42 6.87 -13.75
CA TYR A 175 11.27 6.14 -14.69
C TYR A 175 10.62 5.92 -16.06
N ALA A 176 9.62 6.74 -16.43
CA ALA A 176 8.86 6.55 -17.67
C ALA A 176 9.75 6.54 -18.93
N ASP A 177 10.87 7.27 -18.90
CA ASP A 177 11.89 7.32 -19.95
C ASP A 177 12.71 6.01 -20.09
N LYS A 178 12.77 5.21 -19.03
CA LYS A 178 13.56 3.96 -18.95
C LYS A 178 12.68 2.70 -19.01
N LEU A 179 11.38 2.86 -19.07
CA LEU A 179 10.41 1.77 -19.12
C LEU A 179 9.89 1.58 -20.54
N SER A 180 9.49 0.35 -20.86
CA SER A 180 8.82 0.11 -22.14
C SER A 180 7.46 0.81 -22.18
N PRO A 181 7.00 1.30 -23.35
CA PRO A 181 5.68 1.94 -23.47
C PRO A 181 4.53 1.04 -22.98
N LYS A 182 4.65 -0.28 -23.16
CA LYS A 182 3.67 -1.26 -22.68
C LYS A 182 3.51 -1.24 -21.17
N VAL A 183 4.62 -1.14 -20.43
CA VAL A 183 4.63 -1.12 -18.95
C VAL A 183 3.95 0.15 -18.45
N VAL A 184 4.29 1.30 -19.04
CA VAL A 184 3.65 2.59 -18.71
C VAL A 184 2.16 2.55 -19.04
N GLN A 185 1.80 2.03 -20.21
CA GLN A 185 0.40 1.93 -20.65
C GLN A 185 -0.44 1.06 -19.71
N SER A 186 0.06 -0.11 -19.29
CA SER A 186 -0.67 -0.98 -18.36
C SER A 186 -1.02 -0.30 -17.04
N LEU A 187 -0.12 0.55 -16.52
CA LEU A 187 -0.41 1.35 -15.33
C LEU A 187 -1.45 2.44 -15.64
N LEU A 188 -1.31 3.16 -16.75
CA LEU A 188 -2.27 4.19 -17.13
C LEU A 188 -3.68 3.61 -17.34
N ASP A 189 -3.80 2.46 -17.98
CA ASP A 189 -5.08 1.78 -18.19
C ASP A 189 -5.75 1.44 -16.86
N LEU A 190 -4.97 0.96 -15.88
CA LEU A 190 -5.46 0.70 -14.53
C LEU A 190 -5.94 1.99 -13.84
N LEU A 191 -5.14 3.05 -13.85
CA LEU A 191 -5.51 4.34 -13.23
C LEU A 191 -6.75 4.94 -13.90
N CYS A 192 -6.85 4.85 -15.23
CA CYS A 192 -8.04 5.27 -15.98
C CYS A 192 -9.27 4.43 -15.61
N SER A 193 -9.11 3.11 -15.45
CA SER A 193 -10.20 2.23 -15.00
C SER A 193 -10.68 2.60 -13.60
N GLN A 194 -9.76 2.86 -12.67
CA GLN A 194 -10.10 3.31 -11.32
C GLN A 194 -10.85 4.65 -11.34
N LEU A 195 -10.41 5.61 -12.14
CA LEU A 195 -11.09 6.89 -12.30
C LEU A 195 -12.51 6.72 -12.87
N LYS A 196 -12.68 5.88 -13.90
CA LYS A 196 -14.00 5.58 -14.47
C LYS A 196 -14.95 4.97 -13.43
N ASN A 197 -14.44 4.04 -12.62
CA ASN A 197 -15.23 3.43 -11.54
C ASN A 197 -15.67 4.48 -10.51
N LEU A 198 -14.78 5.40 -10.11
CA LEU A 198 -15.14 6.50 -9.21
C LEU A 198 -16.21 7.42 -9.80
N LEU A 199 -16.07 7.79 -11.08
CA LEU A 199 -17.08 8.62 -11.77
C LEU A 199 -18.44 7.90 -11.84
N SER A 200 -18.45 6.60 -12.11
CA SER A 200 -19.68 5.81 -12.15
C SER A 200 -20.40 5.76 -10.80
N GLN A 201 -19.65 5.74 -9.69
CA GLN A 201 -20.24 5.76 -8.35
C GLN A 201 -20.76 7.14 -7.98
N ALA A 202 -20.03 8.21 -8.36
CA ALA A 202 -20.45 9.58 -8.10
C ALA A 202 -21.71 9.98 -8.88
N GLY A 203 -21.91 9.44 -10.08
CA GLY A 203 -23.11 9.69 -10.90
C GLY A 203 -24.36 8.89 -10.50
N VAL A 204 -24.25 7.96 -9.54
CA VAL A 204 -25.38 7.16 -9.01
C VAL A 204 -25.91 7.74 -7.68
N MET A 205 -25.23 8.74 -7.11
CA MET A 205 -25.65 9.47 -5.91
C MET A 205 -26.49 10.70 -6.23
#